data_AF-A0A5C6P1T5-F1
#
_entry.id   AF-A0A5C6P1T5-F1
#
_cell.length_a   1.000
_cell.length_b   1.000
_cell.length_c   1.000
_cell.angle_alpha   90.00
_cell.angle_beta   90.00
_cell.angle_gamma   90.00
#
_symmetry.space_group_name_H-M   'P 1'
#
loop_
_entity.id
_entity.type
_entity.pdbx_description
1 polymer ?
#
loop_
_entity_poly.entity_id
_entity_poly.type
_entity_poly.pdbx_seq_one_letter_code
_entity_poly.pdbx_strand_id
1 'polypeptide(L)'
;MAEDGRRADGEDRGPGAAYGGFAVMEGLLEKLKLLDYEEQVLAKHNSAKSLSRHYFVSSPHIGSNPGEQFYLFTITAAWLINTAGRPFPEPLEYDEPTTTVSNILAELRAFGVKVDFPPSKLKSGSGEHVCFVLDRLAEEALKRTGFSFRRPKYPTETTEEESIVEDDAELTLSRAEEEAIEADDDEDVLDLDTLKLQTSEPEGALRADDAPESAGDAAEWNLEVERVLTQLRVSTRTHNKQWRSHLEQMHQHNQAISSLTEDSKSFLTRLQQDLSKAVEKVSSREKYISKQLEPLIQEYRSVRARLQQEQERYQQTNARVMEKRLELREVSEGIATSAEISDEVKKIEQEIKDRDSSMSDGAPVVRIRRSLTRLKQEVVQMDVRTGVVQHALLLSRLKEKSNMTRDMLATNIT
;
A
#
# COMPACT_ATOMS: atom_id res chain seq x y z
N MET A 1 15.33 -29.68 18.59
CA MET A 1 15.00 -28.46 19.34
C MET A 1 15.85 -27.35 18.75
N ALA A 2 15.27 -26.60 17.83
CA ALA A 2 15.94 -25.56 17.07
C ALA A 2 15.02 -24.35 17.11
N GLU A 3 15.37 -23.37 17.92
CA GLU A 3 14.88 -21.99 17.82
C GLU A 3 15.73 -21.14 18.77
N ASP A 4 16.87 -20.67 18.26
CA ASP A 4 17.49 -19.45 18.76
C ASP A 4 18.09 -18.72 17.57
N GLY A 5 17.58 -17.51 17.29
CA GLY A 5 17.91 -16.80 16.06
C GLY A 5 16.88 -15.77 15.59
N ARG A 6 16.20 -15.06 16.48
CA ARG A 6 15.54 -13.77 16.16
C ARG A 6 15.51 -12.87 17.39
N ARG A 7 16.55 -12.04 17.54
CA ARG A 7 16.55 -10.76 18.27
C ARG A 7 17.95 -10.16 18.17
N ALA A 8 18.21 -9.47 17.06
CA ALA A 8 19.35 -8.57 16.92
C ALA A 8 19.08 -7.65 15.72
N ASP A 9 18.33 -6.55 15.97
CA ASP A 9 18.38 -5.28 15.21
C ASP A 9 17.31 -4.27 15.66
N GLY A 10 16.83 -4.34 16.91
CA GLY A 10 15.73 -3.50 17.41
C GLY A 10 16.08 -2.53 18.55
N GLU A 11 17.31 -2.55 19.05
CA GLU A 11 17.69 -1.87 20.29
C GLU A 11 18.70 -0.74 20.03
N ASP A 12 18.25 0.34 19.38
CA ASP A 12 18.85 1.69 19.54
C ASP A 12 18.09 2.80 18.78
N ARG A 13 16.78 2.64 18.59
CA ARG A 13 15.94 3.66 17.97
C ARG A 13 15.00 4.21 19.04
N GLY A 14 15.28 5.42 19.52
CA GLY A 14 14.41 6.14 20.46
C GLY A 14 12.98 6.22 19.93
N PRO A 15 11.96 6.44 20.79
CA PRO A 15 10.54 6.36 20.41
C PRO A 15 10.16 7.29 19.24
N GLY A 16 10.91 8.36 18.99
CA GLY A 16 10.76 9.25 17.82
C GLY A 16 11.24 8.67 16.48
N ALA A 17 12.14 7.69 16.47
CA ALA A 17 12.66 7.08 15.24
C ALA A 17 11.62 6.18 14.54
N ALA A 18 10.64 5.65 15.28
CA ALA A 18 9.47 5.00 14.70
C ALA A 18 8.59 5.99 13.92
N TYR A 19 8.59 7.28 14.30
CA TYR A 19 7.86 8.34 13.62
C TYR A 19 8.59 8.92 12.40
N GLY A 20 9.91 8.70 12.29
CA GLY A 20 10.72 9.18 11.17
C GLY A 20 10.23 8.67 9.80
N GLY A 21 9.80 7.40 9.72
CA GLY A 21 9.23 6.84 8.50
C GLY A 21 7.94 7.53 8.05
N PHE A 22 7.12 7.99 9.00
CA PHE A 22 5.89 8.73 8.69
C PHE A 22 6.17 10.16 8.20
N ALA A 23 7.17 10.84 8.76
CA ALA A 23 7.58 12.17 8.31
C ALA A 23 8.13 12.15 6.87
N VAL A 24 8.92 11.11 6.53
CA VAL A 24 9.43 10.92 5.16
C VAL A 24 8.28 10.64 4.18
N MET A 25 7.26 9.89 4.60
CA MET A 25 6.08 9.65 3.77
C MET A 25 5.21 10.90 3.59
N GLU A 26 5.09 11.77 4.60
CA GLU A 26 4.41 13.06 4.42
C GLU A 26 5.15 13.94 3.41
N GLY A 27 6.47 14.07 3.53
CA GLY A 27 7.28 14.79 2.55
C GLY A 27 7.18 14.19 1.15
N LEU A 28 7.17 12.85 1.04
CA LEU A 28 6.96 12.16 -0.23
C LEU A 28 5.56 12.44 -0.81
N LEU A 29 4.51 12.41 -0.01
CA LEU A 29 3.15 12.70 -0.47
C LEU A 29 3.01 14.14 -0.98
N GLU A 30 3.64 15.09 -0.32
CA GLU A 30 3.70 16.48 -0.80
C GLU A 30 4.44 16.56 -2.14
N LYS A 31 5.61 15.92 -2.26
CA LYS A 31 6.37 15.85 -3.52
C LYS A 31 5.59 15.18 -4.64
N LEU A 32 4.84 14.11 -4.35
CA LEU A 32 3.99 13.41 -5.31
C LEU A 32 2.79 14.26 -5.74
N LYS A 33 2.15 14.98 -4.80
CA LYS A 33 1.08 15.94 -5.10
C LYS A 33 1.57 17.06 -6.02
N LEU A 34 2.78 17.56 -5.80
CA LEU A 34 3.40 18.58 -6.67
C LEU A 34 3.68 18.08 -8.09
N LEU A 35 3.79 16.76 -8.28
CA LEU A 35 3.99 16.11 -9.58
C LEU A 35 2.69 15.60 -10.21
N ASP A 36 1.52 15.93 -9.64
CA ASP A 36 0.18 15.50 -10.11
C ASP A 36 0.03 13.97 -10.23
N TYR A 37 0.50 13.23 -9.22
CA TYR A 37 0.39 11.76 -9.18
C TYR A 37 -1.05 11.22 -9.30
N GLU A 38 -2.06 12.03 -8.93
CA GLU A 38 -3.47 11.63 -8.96
C GLU A 38 -4.00 11.49 -10.39
N GLU A 39 -3.60 12.36 -11.31
CA GLU A 39 -4.02 12.29 -12.72
C GLU A 39 -3.14 11.31 -13.52
N GLN A 40 -1.84 11.26 -13.24
CA GLN A 40 -0.91 10.50 -14.08
C GLN A 40 -0.76 9.03 -13.68
N VAL A 41 -0.93 8.71 -12.38
CA VAL A 41 -0.75 7.35 -11.85
C VAL A 41 -2.08 6.78 -11.36
N LEU A 42 -2.80 7.48 -10.48
CA LEU A 42 -4.03 6.93 -9.90
C LEU A 42 -5.16 6.78 -10.92
N ALA A 43 -5.34 7.76 -11.81
CA ALA A 43 -6.38 7.70 -12.85
C ALA A 43 -6.08 6.66 -13.95
N LYS A 44 -4.80 6.42 -14.27
CA LYS A 44 -4.42 5.41 -15.28
C LYS A 44 -4.54 3.97 -14.76
N HIS A 45 -4.30 3.75 -13.48
CA HIS A 45 -4.31 2.42 -12.87
C HIS A 45 -5.57 2.13 -12.03
N ASN A 46 -6.63 2.92 -12.17
CA ASN A 46 -7.93 2.73 -11.49
C ASN A 46 -7.86 2.59 -9.96
N SER A 47 -6.80 3.11 -9.33
CA SER A 47 -6.65 3.09 -7.88
C SER A 47 -7.40 4.29 -7.29
N ALA A 48 -8.71 4.11 -7.07
CA ALA A 48 -9.64 5.15 -6.61
C ALA A 48 -9.43 5.64 -5.15
N LYS A 49 -8.33 5.26 -4.49
CA LYS A 49 -8.00 5.67 -3.12
C LYS A 49 -6.79 6.58 -3.18
N SER A 50 -6.95 7.82 -2.70
CA SER A 50 -5.83 8.71 -2.43
C SER A 50 -4.83 8.02 -1.49
N LEU A 51 -3.53 8.19 -1.76
CA LEU A 51 -2.49 7.59 -0.93
C LEU A 51 -2.56 8.21 0.48
N SER A 52 -2.87 7.38 1.48
CA SER A 52 -2.84 7.81 2.88
C SER A 52 -1.41 7.97 3.38
N ARG A 53 -1.20 8.86 4.36
CA ARG A 53 0.05 9.08 5.10
C ARG A 53 0.67 7.80 5.68
N HIS A 54 -0.12 6.75 5.83
CA HIS A 54 0.34 5.46 6.39
C HIS A 54 0.57 4.39 5.31
N TYR A 55 0.29 4.66 4.04
CA TYR A 55 0.14 3.62 3.01
C TYR A 55 1.44 2.83 2.74
N PHE A 56 2.58 3.51 2.58
CA PHE A 56 3.87 2.83 2.35
C PHE A 56 4.69 2.59 3.63
N VAL A 57 4.30 3.17 4.77
CA VAL A 57 5.09 3.11 6.03
C VAL A 57 4.73 1.91 6.89
N SER A 58 3.46 1.48 6.89
CA SER A 58 2.99 0.42 7.79
C SER A 58 1.96 -0.47 7.12
N SER A 59 2.40 -1.69 6.75
CA SER A 59 1.53 -2.79 6.30
C SER A 59 0.35 -3.11 7.24
N PRO A 60 0.45 -3.03 8.59
CA PRO A 60 -0.63 -3.52 9.45
C PRO A 60 -1.88 -2.64 9.55
N HIS A 61 -1.83 -1.36 9.14
CA HIS A 61 -2.90 -0.40 9.42
C HIS A 61 -3.86 -0.14 8.25
N ILE A 62 -3.54 -0.66 7.07
CA ILE A 62 -4.43 -0.70 5.92
C ILE A 62 -4.51 -2.18 5.53
N GLY A 63 -5.71 -2.77 5.53
CA GLY A 63 -5.94 -4.13 5.04
C GLY A 63 -5.79 -4.26 3.52
N SER A 64 -4.79 -3.62 2.93
CA SER A 64 -4.43 -3.73 1.52
C SER A 64 -3.48 -4.90 1.36
N ASN A 65 -3.74 -5.68 0.32
CA ASN A 65 -2.98 -6.86 0.01
C ASN A 65 -1.50 -6.46 -0.22
N PRO A 66 -0.51 -7.11 0.42
CA PRO A 66 0.91 -6.81 0.18
C PRO A 66 1.31 -6.81 -1.30
N GLY A 67 0.61 -7.61 -2.14
CA GLY A 67 0.79 -7.60 -3.60
C GLY A 67 0.32 -6.30 -4.27
N GLU A 68 -0.79 -5.71 -3.82
CA GLU A 68 -1.32 -4.43 -4.34
C GLU A 68 -0.39 -3.27 -3.95
N GLN A 69 0.13 -3.28 -2.72
CA GLN A 69 1.11 -2.29 -2.25
C GLN A 69 2.42 -2.37 -3.03
N PHE A 70 2.89 -3.58 -3.31
CA PHE A 70 4.08 -3.80 -4.12
C PHE A 70 3.87 -3.31 -5.56
N TYR A 71 2.72 -3.62 -6.16
CA TYR A 71 2.38 -3.17 -7.51
C TYR A 71 2.28 -1.64 -7.59
N LEU A 72 1.66 -0.99 -6.60
CA LEU A 72 1.58 0.46 -6.57
C LEU A 72 2.95 1.11 -6.36
N PHE A 73 3.83 0.48 -5.56
CA PHE A 73 5.22 0.89 -5.44
C PHE A 73 5.98 0.79 -6.77
N THR A 74 5.86 -0.32 -7.50
CA THR A 74 6.58 -0.51 -8.77
C THR A 74 6.10 0.44 -9.85
N ILE A 75 4.80 0.71 -9.94
CA ILE A 75 4.23 1.70 -10.88
C ILE A 75 4.67 3.11 -10.52
N THR A 76 4.57 3.50 -9.24
CA THR A 76 4.97 4.85 -8.81
C THR A 76 6.47 5.07 -9.04
N ALA A 77 7.31 4.09 -8.75
CA ALA A 77 8.74 4.16 -9.06
C ALA A 77 9.01 4.25 -10.57
N ALA A 78 8.32 3.46 -11.39
CA ALA A 78 8.45 3.50 -12.85
C ALA A 78 8.07 4.86 -13.43
N TRP A 79 6.96 5.44 -12.96
CA TRP A 79 6.52 6.76 -13.35
C TRP A 79 7.50 7.86 -12.92
N LEU A 80 8.03 7.78 -11.69
CA LEU A 80 9.05 8.72 -11.22
C LEU A 80 10.35 8.64 -12.03
N ILE A 81 10.77 7.44 -12.46
CA ILE A 81 11.95 7.28 -13.32
C ILE A 81 11.70 7.86 -14.73
N ASN A 82 10.51 7.64 -15.28
CA ASN A 82 10.10 8.19 -16.58
C ASN A 82 10.01 9.72 -16.56
N THR A 83 9.43 10.29 -15.50
CA THR A 83 9.38 11.76 -15.29
C THR A 83 10.76 12.34 -15.00
N ALA A 84 11.63 11.59 -14.34
CA ALA A 84 13.05 11.87 -14.25
C ALA A 84 13.81 11.58 -15.56
N GLY A 85 13.14 11.40 -16.70
CA GLY A 85 13.71 11.42 -18.06
C GLY A 85 14.62 10.24 -18.40
N ARG A 86 14.41 9.06 -17.79
CA ARG A 86 14.98 7.79 -18.26
C ARG A 86 13.84 6.85 -18.66
N PRO A 87 13.90 6.19 -19.83
CA PRO A 87 12.84 5.29 -20.26
C PRO A 87 12.85 4.03 -19.41
N PHE A 88 11.82 3.85 -18.59
CA PHE A 88 11.60 2.66 -17.79
C PHE A 88 10.27 2.02 -18.18
N PRO A 89 10.25 0.74 -18.61
CA PRO A 89 9.02 0.06 -18.98
C PRO A 89 8.10 -0.09 -17.76
N GLU A 90 6.81 0.19 -17.94
CA GLU A 90 5.80 0.02 -16.88
C GLU A 90 5.77 -1.45 -16.43
N PRO A 91 6.08 -1.75 -15.15
CA PRO A 91 6.08 -3.11 -14.64
C PRO A 91 4.68 -3.71 -14.67
N LEU A 92 4.55 -4.91 -15.25
CA LEU A 92 3.30 -5.65 -15.29
C LEU A 92 3.10 -6.47 -14.00
N GLU A 93 1.85 -6.78 -13.63
CA GLU A 93 1.52 -7.61 -12.45
C GLU A 93 2.16 -9.02 -12.47
N TYR A 94 2.65 -9.47 -13.63
CA TYR A 94 3.29 -10.78 -13.84
C TYR A 94 4.82 -10.74 -13.84
N ASP A 95 5.44 -9.56 -13.72
CA ASP A 95 6.90 -9.45 -13.71
C ASP A 95 7.49 -9.97 -12.41
N GLU A 96 8.64 -10.66 -12.50
CA GLU A 96 9.33 -11.18 -11.32
C GLU A 96 9.70 -10.04 -10.34
N PRO A 97 9.16 -10.04 -9.11
CA PRO A 97 9.32 -8.94 -8.14
C PRO A 97 10.79 -8.61 -7.80
N THR A 98 11.68 -9.61 -7.88
CA THR A 98 13.12 -9.43 -7.67
C THR A 98 13.79 -8.65 -8.77
N THR A 99 13.37 -8.89 -10.00
CA THR A 99 14.00 -8.39 -11.21
C THR A 99 13.61 -6.93 -11.43
N THR A 100 12.33 -6.60 -11.24
CA THR A 100 11.82 -5.22 -11.25
C THR A 100 12.44 -4.35 -10.17
N VAL A 101 12.51 -4.85 -8.92
CA VAL A 101 13.19 -4.15 -7.82
C VAL A 101 14.68 -3.94 -8.12
N SER A 102 15.36 -4.93 -8.69
CA SER A 102 16.78 -4.81 -9.04
C SER A 102 17.01 -3.77 -10.14
N ASN A 103 16.11 -3.68 -11.11
CA ASN A 103 16.15 -2.66 -12.16
C ASN A 103 15.88 -1.25 -11.61
N ILE A 104 14.90 -1.09 -10.71
CA ILE A 104 14.64 0.20 -10.03
C ILE A 104 15.88 0.63 -9.21
N LEU A 105 16.52 -0.29 -8.50
CA LEU A 105 17.75 -0.01 -7.75
C LEU A 105 18.94 0.32 -8.68
N ALA A 106 19.02 -0.27 -9.87
CA ALA A 106 20.05 0.05 -10.85
C ALA A 106 19.88 1.48 -11.38
N GLU A 107 18.65 1.90 -11.69
CA GLU A 107 18.35 3.27 -12.11
C GLU A 107 18.60 4.29 -10.99
N LEU A 108 18.26 3.95 -9.74
CA LEU A 108 18.61 4.78 -8.58
C LEU A 108 20.12 5.02 -8.43
N ARG A 109 20.94 3.99 -8.64
CA ARG A 109 22.40 4.13 -8.65
C ARG A 109 22.86 5.00 -9.82
N ALA A 110 22.19 4.93 -10.97
CA ALA A 110 22.47 5.77 -12.13
C ALA A 110 22.11 7.25 -11.91
N PHE A 111 21.21 7.55 -10.96
CA PHE A 111 20.95 8.91 -10.46
C PHE A 111 21.92 9.36 -9.35
N GLY A 112 22.89 8.52 -8.96
CA GLY A 112 23.94 8.89 -8.00
C GLY A 112 23.58 8.67 -6.52
N VAL A 113 22.46 7.98 -6.23
CA VAL A 113 22.04 7.66 -4.86
C VAL A 113 22.70 6.36 -4.41
N LYS A 114 23.42 6.39 -3.27
CA LYS A 114 23.99 5.19 -2.65
C LYS A 114 22.89 4.40 -1.96
N VAL A 115 22.61 3.19 -2.45
CA VAL A 115 21.63 2.27 -1.86
C VAL A 115 22.37 1.10 -1.21
N ASP A 116 22.34 1.02 0.11
CA ASP A 116 23.05 0.01 0.92
C ASP A 116 22.08 -0.97 1.61
N PHE A 117 21.18 -1.58 0.82
CA PHE A 117 20.30 -2.62 1.31
C PHE A 117 19.92 -3.63 0.21
N PRO A 118 19.64 -4.90 0.57
CA PRO A 118 19.32 -5.94 -0.40
C PRO A 118 17.89 -5.78 -0.97
N PRO A 119 17.65 -6.22 -2.23
CA PRO A 119 16.35 -6.12 -2.90
C PRO A 119 15.23 -6.93 -2.20
N SER A 120 15.59 -7.85 -1.30
CA SER A 120 14.64 -8.59 -0.48
C SER A 120 13.81 -7.71 0.45
N LYS A 121 14.36 -6.57 0.91
CA LYS A 121 13.65 -5.65 1.82
C LYS A 121 12.57 -4.80 1.14
N LEU A 122 12.60 -4.68 -0.19
CA LEU A 122 11.61 -3.93 -0.97
C LEU A 122 10.43 -4.81 -1.46
N LYS A 123 10.54 -6.14 -1.35
CA LYS A 123 9.48 -7.08 -1.76
C LYS A 123 8.19 -6.95 -0.97
N SER A 124 8.29 -6.44 0.26
CA SER A 124 7.12 -6.27 1.13
C SER A 124 6.17 -5.18 0.64
N GLY A 125 6.57 -4.33 -0.32
CA GLY A 125 5.77 -3.20 -0.81
C GLY A 125 5.55 -2.09 0.24
N SER A 126 6.03 -2.28 1.47
CA SER A 126 5.88 -1.38 2.60
C SER A 126 7.15 -1.36 3.45
N GLY A 127 7.55 -0.19 3.92
CA GLY A 127 8.64 -0.01 4.87
C GLY A 127 9.44 1.27 4.62
N GLU A 128 10.32 1.58 5.56
CA GLU A 128 11.20 2.77 5.51
C GLU A 128 12.04 2.82 4.22
N HIS A 129 12.55 1.67 3.78
CA HIS A 129 13.37 1.54 2.56
C HIS A 129 12.57 1.85 1.28
N VAL A 130 11.27 1.50 1.24
CA VAL A 130 10.37 1.79 0.12
C VAL A 130 10.12 3.29 0.03
N CYS A 131 9.82 3.92 1.17
CA CYS A 131 9.61 5.37 1.26
C CYS A 131 10.87 6.14 0.87
N PHE A 132 12.06 5.71 1.32
CA PHE A 132 13.33 6.34 0.97
C PHE A 132 13.61 6.30 -0.54
N VAL A 133 13.35 5.15 -1.18
CA VAL A 133 13.52 4.99 -2.64
C VAL A 133 12.62 5.95 -3.40
N LEU A 134 11.34 5.98 -3.05
CA LEU A 134 10.37 6.87 -3.69
C LEU A 134 10.69 8.34 -3.44
N ASP A 135 11.12 8.71 -2.22
CA ASP A 135 11.46 10.10 -1.87
C ASP A 135 12.63 10.63 -2.71
N ARG A 136 13.68 9.81 -2.89
CA ARG A 136 14.82 10.16 -3.74
C ARG A 136 14.46 10.23 -5.22
N LEU A 137 13.62 9.31 -5.71
CA LEU A 137 13.13 9.37 -7.09
C LEU A 137 12.24 10.60 -7.31
N ALA A 138 11.40 10.96 -6.33
CA ALA A 138 10.55 12.15 -6.39
C ALA A 138 11.38 13.45 -6.39
N GLU A 139 12.47 13.52 -5.61
CA GLU A 139 13.40 14.65 -5.64
C GLU A 139 14.06 14.82 -7.01
N GLU A 140 14.53 13.74 -7.63
CA GLU A 140 15.15 13.79 -8.95
C GLU A 140 14.13 14.12 -10.06
N ALA A 141 12.90 13.61 -9.94
CA ALA A 141 11.80 13.99 -10.82
C ALA A 141 11.48 15.49 -10.69
N LEU A 142 11.37 16.02 -9.47
CA LEU A 142 11.11 17.44 -9.20
C LEU A 142 12.23 18.36 -9.71
N LYS A 143 13.50 17.94 -9.59
CA LYS A 143 14.64 18.69 -10.15
C LYS A 143 14.54 18.82 -11.66
N ARG A 144 14.08 17.77 -12.36
CA ARG A 144 13.94 17.79 -13.82
C ARG A 144 12.68 18.50 -14.31
N THR A 145 11.58 18.44 -13.55
CA THR A 145 10.39 19.23 -13.87
C THR A 145 10.57 20.73 -13.59
N GLY A 146 11.63 21.11 -12.87
CA GLY A 146 11.99 22.51 -12.62
C GLY A 146 10.98 23.21 -11.73
N PHE A 147 10.37 22.47 -10.79
CA PHE A 147 9.36 23.04 -9.90
C PHE A 147 9.97 24.10 -8.99
N SER A 148 9.58 25.35 -9.19
CA SER A 148 9.86 26.47 -8.28
C SER A 148 8.60 26.82 -7.51
N PHE A 149 8.69 26.92 -6.18
CA PHE A 149 7.61 27.49 -5.37
C PHE A 149 7.27 28.88 -5.88
N ARG A 150 6.11 29.04 -6.52
CA ARG A 150 5.59 30.35 -6.89
C ARG A 150 5.07 31.02 -5.63
N ARG A 151 5.35 32.32 -5.47
CA ARG A 151 4.78 33.11 -4.37
C ARG A 151 3.25 32.96 -4.39
N PRO A 152 2.61 32.69 -3.24
CA PRO A 152 1.16 32.56 -3.16
C PRO A 152 0.50 33.78 -3.79
N LYS A 153 -0.36 33.58 -4.79
CA LYS A 153 -1.24 34.63 -5.28
C LYS A 153 -2.45 34.66 -4.36
N TYR A 154 -2.38 35.50 -3.34
CA TYR A 154 -3.54 35.84 -2.53
C TYR A 154 -4.62 36.40 -3.47
N PRO A 155 -5.85 35.88 -3.45
CA PRO A 155 -6.97 36.53 -4.09
C PRO A 155 -7.03 37.96 -3.53
N THR A 156 -6.97 38.97 -4.40
CA THR A 156 -7.28 40.34 -4.00
C THR A 156 -8.74 40.34 -3.55
N GLU A 157 -8.95 40.36 -2.24
CA GLU A 157 -10.23 40.73 -1.66
C GLU A 157 -10.65 42.06 -2.28
N THR A 158 -11.82 42.04 -2.92
CA THR A 158 -12.51 43.26 -3.30
C THR A 158 -12.64 44.13 -2.06
N THR A 159 -12.00 45.29 -2.10
CA THR A 159 -12.09 46.36 -1.13
C THR A 159 -13.55 46.77 -0.94
N GLU A 160 -14.25 46.13 -0.01
CA GLU A 160 -15.28 46.78 0.78
C GLU A 160 -14.60 47.23 2.08
N GLU A 161 -14.69 48.52 2.33
CA GLU A 161 -13.99 49.28 3.36
C GLU A 161 -14.35 48.76 4.76
N GLU A 162 -13.44 48.01 5.40
CA GLU A 162 -13.37 47.96 6.86
C GLU A 162 -12.06 48.61 7.29
N SER A 163 -12.23 49.76 7.95
CA SER A 163 -11.18 50.61 8.50
C SER A 163 -10.21 49.81 9.37
N ILE A 164 -8.99 49.69 8.88
CA ILE A 164 -7.82 49.30 9.66
C ILE A 164 -7.59 50.42 10.70
N VAL A 165 -7.85 50.12 11.97
CA VAL A 165 -7.23 50.85 13.08
C VAL A 165 -6.00 50.02 13.44
N GLU A 166 -4.84 50.44 12.93
CA GLU A 166 -3.53 49.95 13.34
C GLU A 166 -3.32 50.32 14.82
N ASP A 167 -3.34 49.32 15.70
CA ASP A 167 -2.95 49.45 17.11
C ASP A 167 -1.43 49.23 17.20
N ASP A 168 -0.68 50.33 17.05
CA ASP A 168 0.79 50.42 17.05
C ASP A 168 1.40 50.26 18.46
N ALA A 169 0.70 49.56 19.37
CA ALA A 169 1.03 49.46 20.79
C ALA A 169 1.72 48.13 21.19
N GLU A 170 1.74 47.11 20.33
CA GLU A 170 2.30 45.79 20.69
C GLU A 170 3.76 45.56 20.29
N LEU A 171 4.37 46.46 19.50
CA LEU A 171 5.79 46.35 19.08
C LEU A 171 6.78 47.08 20.00
N THR A 172 6.30 47.84 21.00
CA THR A 172 7.15 48.57 21.96
C THR A 172 7.38 47.84 23.29
N LEU A 173 6.60 46.80 23.61
CA LEU A 173 6.77 46.02 24.86
C LEU A 173 7.85 44.94 24.76
N SER A 174 8.03 44.32 23.59
CA SER A 174 9.06 43.28 23.39
C SER A 174 10.48 43.82 23.48
N ARG A 175 10.70 45.09 23.15
CA ARG A 175 12.02 45.76 23.24
C ARG A 175 12.34 46.30 24.64
N ALA A 176 11.35 46.42 25.52
CA ALA A 176 11.54 46.86 26.91
C ALA A 176 11.78 45.69 27.88
N GLU A 177 11.37 44.47 27.52
CA GLU A 177 11.54 43.27 28.35
C GLU A 177 12.92 42.60 28.18
N GLU A 178 13.61 42.85 27.06
CA GLU A 178 14.96 42.31 26.78
C GLU A 178 16.10 43.14 27.43
N GLU A 179 15.82 44.33 27.96
CA GLU A 179 16.82 45.24 28.57
C GLU A 179 16.80 45.22 30.11
N ALA A 180 15.95 44.39 30.74
CA ALA A 180 15.74 44.36 32.20
C ALA A 180 16.25 43.09 32.92
N ILE A 181 17.00 42.21 32.25
CA ILE A 181 17.46 40.91 32.82
C ILE A 181 18.96 40.92 33.21
N GLU A 182 19.69 42.03 33.06
CA GLU A 182 21.03 42.17 33.64
C GLU A 182 20.98 42.99 34.95
N ALA A 183 20.64 42.33 36.05
CA ALA A 183 20.89 42.86 37.39
C ALA A 183 21.15 41.73 38.40
N ASP A 184 22.41 41.68 38.85
CA ASP A 184 22.90 41.23 40.16
C ASP A 184 22.47 39.84 40.65
N ASP A 185 23.31 38.86 40.32
CA ASP A 185 23.33 37.54 40.92
C ASP A 185 24.45 37.52 41.99
N ASP A 186 24.18 38.12 43.16
CA ASP A 186 25.01 38.02 44.36
C ASP A 186 24.13 37.57 45.54
N GLU A 187 23.75 36.29 45.55
CA GLU A 187 23.16 35.61 46.71
C GLU A 187 24.24 35.32 47.78
N ASP A 188 24.42 36.24 48.73
CA ASP A 188 25.11 35.95 49.99
C ASP A 188 24.23 35.06 50.88
N VAL A 189 24.47 33.74 50.81
CA VAL A 189 23.90 32.71 51.68
C VAL A 189 24.37 32.92 53.12
N LEU A 190 23.55 33.60 53.93
CA LEU A 190 23.74 33.69 55.38
C LEU A 190 23.41 32.34 56.04
N ASP A 191 24.46 31.63 56.44
CA ASP A 191 24.44 30.33 57.11
C ASP A 191 23.73 30.39 58.48
N LEU A 192 22.48 29.92 58.50
CA LEU A 192 21.55 29.90 59.63
C LEU A 192 22.04 29.02 60.81
N ASP A 193 23.09 28.23 60.63
CA ASP A 193 23.67 27.39 61.68
C ASP A 193 24.67 28.14 62.57
N THR A 194 25.19 29.29 62.15
CA THR A 194 26.12 30.11 62.96
C THR A 194 25.43 30.87 64.11
N LEU A 195 24.12 31.12 64.02
CA LEU A 195 23.35 31.86 65.03
C LEU A 195 22.80 30.97 66.17
N LYS A 196 22.77 29.65 66.00
CA LYS A 196 22.31 28.71 67.05
C LYS A 196 23.38 28.38 68.09
N LEU A 197 24.65 28.66 67.81
CA LEU A 197 25.78 28.44 68.71
C LEU A 197 25.99 29.56 69.74
N GLN A 198 25.27 30.68 69.64
CA GLN A 198 25.37 31.81 70.58
C GLN A 198 24.24 31.87 71.62
N THR A 199 23.26 30.95 71.56
CA THR A 199 22.14 30.86 72.50
C THR A 199 22.19 29.59 73.36
N SER A 200 23.38 29.11 73.71
CA SER A 200 23.52 28.19 74.84
C SER A 200 23.55 29.00 76.14
N GLU A 201 22.52 28.81 76.96
CA GLU A 201 22.32 29.42 78.27
C GLU A 201 23.55 29.32 79.19
N PRO A 202 23.87 30.34 80.00
CA PRO A 202 24.59 30.14 81.23
C PRO A 202 23.59 29.79 82.34
N GLU A 203 23.42 28.49 82.60
CA GLU A 203 22.90 28.02 83.88
C GLU A 203 23.90 28.39 84.98
N GLY A 204 23.49 29.31 85.86
CA GLY A 204 24.33 29.81 86.95
C GLY A 204 23.54 30.64 87.95
N ALA A 205 22.35 30.18 88.32
CA ALA A 205 21.59 30.74 89.44
C ALA A 205 22.29 30.39 90.77
N LEU A 206 23.31 31.17 91.12
CA LEU A 206 23.83 31.22 92.48
C LEU A 206 23.03 32.25 93.27
N ARG A 207 22.34 31.73 94.28
CA ARG A 207 21.65 32.42 95.36
C ARG A 207 22.44 33.63 95.87
N ALA A 208 21.78 34.78 95.91
CA ALA A 208 22.13 35.88 96.80
C ALA A 208 20.94 36.12 97.73
N ASP A 209 20.86 35.33 98.81
CA ASP A 209 20.34 35.87 100.06
C ASP A 209 21.34 36.91 100.57
N ASP A 210 20.81 37.94 101.25
CA ASP A 210 21.51 39.08 101.86
C ASP A 210 22.06 40.16 100.91
N ALA A 211 21.16 41.04 100.46
CA ALA A 211 21.53 42.43 100.16
C ALA A 211 21.28 43.29 101.42
N PRO A 212 22.34 43.77 102.11
CA PRO A 212 22.18 44.79 103.13
C PRO A 212 21.76 46.10 102.46
N GLU A 213 20.83 46.82 103.06
CA GLU A 213 20.56 48.22 102.73
C GLU A 213 21.88 49.01 102.83
N SER A 214 22.40 49.47 101.71
CA SER A 214 23.50 50.44 101.67
C SER A 214 23.04 51.64 100.87
N ALA A 215 23.17 52.79 101.52
CA ALA A 215 22.77 54.10 101.03
C ALA A 215 23.43 54.41 99.68
N GLY A 216 22.65 54.32 98.59
CA GLY A 216 23.10 54.76 97.27
C GLY A 216 23.19 56.29 97.25
N ASP A 217 24.41 56.80 97.07
CA ASP A 217 24.65 58.21 96.80
C ASP A 217 23.98 58.61 95.47
N ALA A 218 23.23 59.71 95.48
CA ALA A 218 22.51 60.20 94.31
C ALA A 218 23.47 60.54 93.15
N ALA A 219 24.73 60.83 93.46
CA ALA A 219 25.77 61.07 92.47
C ALA A 219 26.18 59.79 91.72
N GLU A 220 26.32 58.66 92.41
CA GLU A 220 26.65 57.37 91.77
C GLU A 220 25.50 56.87 90.90
N TRP A 221 24.26 57.10 91.33
CA TRP A 221 23.08 56.76 90.53
C TRP A 221 22.97 57.63 89.26
N ASN A 222 23.28 58.93 89.35
CA ASN A 222 23.31 59.80 88.19
C ASN A 222 24.42 59.43 87.20
N LEU A 223 25.60 59.02 87.69
CA LEU A 223 26.67 58.54 86.82
C LEU A 223 26.29 57.24 86.10
N GLU A 224 25.59 56.33 86.78
CA GLU A 224 25.11 55.10 86.16
C GLU A 224 23.96 55.37 85.17
N VAL A 225 23.08 56.32 85.49
CA VAL A 225 22.05 56.81 84.56
C VAL A 225 22.69 57.44 83.34
N GLU A 226 23.72 58.27 83.46
CA GLU A 226 24.43 58.87 82.33
C GLU A 226 25.17 57.82 81.49
N ARG A 227 25.78 56.82 82.13
CA ARG A 227 26.42 55.67 81.48
C ARG A 227 25.41 54.89 80.64
N VAL A 228 24.27 54.54 81.24
CA VAL A 228 23.21 53.75 80.59
C VAL A 228 22.39 54.60 79.61
N LEU A 229 22.31 55.93 79.78
CA LEU A 229 21.64 56.85 78.85
C LEU A 229 22.24 56.78 77.46
N THR A 230 23.56 56.63 77.35
CA THR A 230 24.21 56.48 76.04
C THR A 230 23.88 55.15 75.35
N GLN A 231 23.56 54.11 76.13
CA GLN A 231 23.15 52.79 75.64
C GLN A 231 21.63 52.71 75.38
N LEU A 232 20.82 53.45 76.12
CA LEU A 232 19.37 53.60 75.95
C LEU A 232 18.98 54.66 74.93
N ARG A 233 19.88 55.59 74.62
CA ARG A 233 19.79 56.47 73.47
C ARG A 233 20.07 55.64 72.24
N VAL A 234 19.14 54.74 71.94
CA VAL A 234 18.97 54.07 70.67
C VAL A 234 18.92 55.19 69.66
N SER A 235 20.06 55.47 69.04
CA SER A 235 20.12 56.29 67.86
C SER A 235 19.28 55.54 66.86
N THR A 236 18.02 55.96 66.72
CA THR A 236 17.15 55.64 65.60
C THR A 236 17.76 56.27 64.36
N ARG A 237 18.99 55.86 64.02
CA ARG A 237 19.43 55.81 62.64
C ARG A 237 18.31 55.06 61.96
N THR A 238 17.62 55.75 61.07
CA THR A 238 16.60 55.28 60.15
C THR A 238 17.18 54.15 59.31
N HIS A 239 17.47 53.03 59.94
CA HIS A 239 17.88 51.83 59.28
C HIS A 239 16.65 51.39 58.50
N ASN A 240 16.83 51.10 57.22
CA ASN A 240 15.93 50.34 56.36
C ASN A 240 15.69 48.89 56.89
N LYS A 241 15.60 48.73 58.21
CA LYS A 241 15.35 47.51 58.99
C LYS A 241 14.21 47.73 59.98
N GLN A 242 13.34 48.72 59.72
CA GLN A 242 12.08 48.79 60.45
C GLN A 242 11.16 47.74 59.85
N TRP A 243 10.90 46.66 60.57
CA TRP A 243 9.88 45.67 60.21
C TRP A 243 8.53 46.32 59.87
N ARG A 244 8.27 47.52 60.41
CA ARG A 244 7.12 48.36 60.05
C ARG A 244 7.10 48.78 58.59
N SER A 245 8.24 49.18 58.02
CA SER A 245 8.35 49.51 56.60
C SER A 245 8.19 48.27 55.71
N HIS A 246 8.73 47.12 56.11
CA HIS A 246 8.52 45.86 55.40
C HIS A 246 7.06 45.39 55.51
N LEU A 247 6.40 45.58 56.66
CA LEU A 247 4.99 45.26 56.86
C LEU A 247 4.10 46.13 55.97
N GLU A 248 4.39 47.43 55.90
CA GLU A 248 3.70 48.38 55.03
C GLU A 248 3.91 48.03 53.55
N GLN A 249 5.14 47.71 53.14
CA GLN A 249 5.44 47.19 51.81
C GLN A 249 4.71 45.87 51.53
N MET A 250 4.60 44.96 52.51
CA MET A 250 3.86 43.71 52.35
C MET A 250 2.37 43.95 52.14
N HIS A 251 1.78 44.93 52.83
CA HIS A 251 0.40 45.36 52.61
C HIS A 251 0.21 45.99 51.23
N GLN A 252 1.15 46.83 50.78
CA GLN A 252 1.14 47.42 49.44
C GLN A 252 1.25 46.36 48.35
N HIS A 253 2.18 45.41 48.47
CA HIS A 253 2.29 44.29 47.54
C HIS A 253 1.06 43.39 47.57
N ASN A 254 0.49 43.10 48.73
CA ASN A 254 -0.72 42.30 48.83
C ASN A 254 -1.94 43.00 48.18
N GLN A 255 -2.06 44.32 48.34
CA GLN A 255 -3.07 45.11 47.62
C GLN A 255 -2.84 45.10 46.12
N ALA A 256 -1.58 45.26 45.66
CA ALA A 256 -1.23 45.20 44.24
C ALA A 256 -1.48 43.80 43.64
N ILE A 257 -1.16 42.72 44.36
CA ILE A 257 -1.48 41.35 43.94
C ILE A 257 -3.00 41.15 43.90
N SER A 258 -3.73 41.67 44.89
CA SER A 258 -5.19 41.59 44.90
C SER A 258 -5.81 42.30 43.71
N SER A 259 -5.35 43.51 43.36
CA SER A 259 -5.85 44.23 42.18
C SER A 259 -5.49 43.52 40.88
N LEU A 260 -4.22 43.09 40.72
CA LEU A 260 -3.77 42.38 39.51
C LEU A 260 -4.50 41.04 39.34
N THR A 261 -4.80 40.34 40.43
CA THR A 261 -5.58 39.08 40.36
C THR A 261 -7.05 39.33 40.04
N GLU A 262 -7.65 40.40 40.53
CA GLU A 262 -9.01 40.82 40.16
C GLU A 262 -9.08 41.16 38.66
N ASP A 263 -8.14 41.96 38.16
CA ASP A 263 -8.05 42.36 36.76
C ASP A 263 -7.84 41.13 35.85
N SER A 264 -6.87 40.27 36.20
CA SER A 264 -6.59 39.03 35.46
C SER A 264 -7.79 38.09 35.44
N LYS A 265 -8.51 37.95 36.56
CA LYS A 265 -9.76 37.17 36.61
C LYS A 265 -10.82 37.78 35.69
N SER A 266 -10.93 39.09 35.63
CA SER A 266 -11.89 39.77 34.76
C SER A 266 -11.58 39.51 33.27
N PHE A 267 -10.31 39.59 32.87
CA PHE A 267 -9.87 39.27 31.51
C PHE A 267 -10.10 37.81 31.16
N LEU A 268 -9.72 36.88 32.05
CA LEU A 268 -9.96 35.45 31.86
C LEU A 268 -11.45 35.13 31.74
N THR A 269 -12.30 35.79 32.54
CA THR A 269 -13.76 35.60 32.48
C THR A 269 -14.34 36.10 31.15
N ARG A 270 -13.86 37.24 30.64
CA ARG A 270 -14.27 37.74 29.31
C ARG A 270 -13.83 36.79 28.20
N LEU A 271 -12.58 36.35 28.23
CA LEU A 271 -12.04 35.39 27.26
C LEU A 271 -12.81 34.07 27.30
N GLN A 272 -13.14 33.56 28.49
CA GLN A 272 -13.99 32.38 28.64
C GLN A 272 -15.37 32.58 28.02
N GLN A 273 -16.02 33.74 28.23
CA GLN A 273 -17.32 34.02 27.64
C GLN A 273 -17.25 34.11 26.12
N ASP A 274 -16.22 34.76 25.57
CA ASP A 274 -16.07 34.92 24.13
C ASP A 274 -15.72 33.60 23.45
N LEU A 275 -14.86 32.78 24.08
CA LEU A 275 -14.59 31.42 23.62
C LEU A 275 -15.87 30.56 23.67
N SER A 276 -16.67 30.68 24.72
CA SER A 276 -17.93 29.94 24.85
C SER A 276 -18.91 30.31 23.73
N LYS A 277 -19.07 31.61 23.43
CA LYS A 277 -19.89 32.08 22.31
C LYS A 277 -19.35 31.60 20.96
N ALA A 278 -18.02 31.61 20.77
CA ALA A 278 -17.40 31.11 19.55
C ALA A 278 -17.66 29.62 19.35
N VAL A 279 -17.52 28.81 20.40
CA VAL A 279 -17.82 27.37 20.37
C VAL A 279 -19.31 27.13 20.09
N GLU A 280 -20.21 27.88 20.71
CA GLU A 280 -21.64 27.79 20.42
C GLU A 280 -21.95 28.12 18.95
N LYS A 281 -21.33 29.18 18.41
CA LYS A 281 -21.46 29.56 16.99
C LYS A 281 -20.94 28.46 16.07
N VAL A 282 -19.76 27.91 16.35
CA VAL A 282 -19.21 26.76 15.60
C VAL A 282 -20.15 25.57 15.66
N SER A 283 -20.63 25.19 16.86
CA SER A 283 -21.54 24.06 17.04
C SER A 283 -22.87 24.24 16.28
N SER A 284 -23.38 25.47 16.22
CA SER A 284 -24.60 25.79 15.47
C SER A 284 -24.38 25.67 13.97
N ARG A 285 -23.21 26.08 13.48
CA ARG A 285 -22.84 26.00 12.07
C ARG A 285 -22.56 24.56 11.66
N GLU A 286 -21.91 23.77 12.52
CA GLU A 286 -21.74 22.34 12.34
C GLU A 286 -23.09 21.62 12.27
N LYS A 287 -24.01 21.90 13.20
CA LYS A 287 -25.38 21.34 13.17
C LYS A 287 -26.12 21.73 11.89
N TYR A 288 -25.97 22.97 11.43
CA TYR A 288 -26.58 23.43 10.18
C TYR A 288 -26.01 22.70 8.96
N ILE A 289 -24.68 22.61 8.86
CA ILE A 289 -23.99 21.88 7.78
C ILE A 289 -24.40 20.40 7.81
N SER A 290 -24.43 19.79 9.00
CA SER A 290 -24.85 18.39 9.17
C SER A 290 -26.28 18.19 8.69
N LYS A 291 -27.19 19.10 9.02
CA LYS A 291 -28.58 19.05 8.55
C LYS A 291 -28.70 19.19 7.03
N GLN A 292 -27.83 19.96 6.39
CA GLN A 292 -27.78 20.10 4.93
C GLN A 292 -27.16 18.88 4.24
N LEU A 293 -26.13 18.28 4.85
CA LEU A 293 -25.43 17.12 4.30
C LEU A 293 -26.18 15.80 4.51
N GLU A 294 -26.94 15.66 5.60
CA GLU A 294 -27.71 14.45 5.91
C GLU A 294 -28.62 13.96 4.76
N PRO A 295 -29.45 14.80 4.10
CA PRO A 295 -30.25 14.35 2.97
C PRO A 295 -29.38 13.92 1.78
N LEU A 296 -28.29 14.65 1.48
CA LEU A 296 -27.35 14.27 0.41
C LEU A 296 -26.69 12.92 0.69
N ILE A 297 -26.32 12.66 1.95
CA ILE A 297 -25.74 11.37 2.37
C ILE A 297 -26.78 10.25 2.24
N GLN A 298 -28.04 10.51 2.58
CA GLN A 298 -29.13 9.55 2.41
C GLN A 298 -29.39 9.25 0.93
N GLU A 299 -29.38 10.27 0.07
CA GLU A 299 -29.48 10.12 -1.38
C GLU A 299 -28.32 9.29 -1.92
N TYR A 300 -27.07 9.61 -1.55
CA TYR A 300 -25.89 8.84 -1.93
C TYR A 300 -25.99 7.37 -1.49
N ARG A 301 -26.43 7.11 -0.25
CA ARG A 301 -26.67 5.74 0.25
C ARG A 301 -27.73 5.03 -0.59
N SER A 302 -28.82 5.71 -0.94
CA SER A 302 -29.89 5.13 -1.76
C SER A 302 -29.41 4.80 -3.20
N VAL A 303 -28.61 5.68 -3.80
CA VAL A 303 -28.03 5.47 -5.14
C VAL A 303 -27.03 4.32 -5.10
N ARG A 304 -26.19 4.25 -4.06
CA ARG A 304 -25.26 3.14 -3.86
C ARG A 304 -25.98 1.79 -3.71
N ALA A 305 -27.09 1.76 -2.97
CA ALA A 305 -27.91 0.55 -2.84
C ALA A 305 -28.52 0.14 -4.19
N ARG A 306 -29.02 1.09 -5.00
CA ARG A 306 -29.52 0.81 -6.36
C ARG A 306 -28.42 0.29 -7.28
N LEU A 307 -27.21 0.88 -7.22
CA LEU A 307 -26.06 0.41 -7.99
C LEU A 307 -25.72 -1.05 -7.63
N GLN A 308 -25.66 -1.36 -6.34
CA GLN A 308 -25.38 -2.73 -5.88
C GLN A 308 -26.46 -3.71 -6.37
N GLN A 309 -27.73 -3.32 -6.30
CA GLN A 309 -28.83 -4.14 -6.81
C GLN A 309 -28.70 -4.42 -8.31
N GLU A 310 -28.36 -3.41 -9.12
CA GLU A 310 -28.15 -3.59 -10.56
C GLU A 310 -26.89 -4.40 -10.87
N GLN A 311 -25.82 -4.27 -10.07
CA GLN A 311 -24.64 -5.13 -10.18
C GLN A 311 -24.96 -6.60 -9.87
N GLU A 312 -25.74 -6.87 -8.82
CA GLU A 312 -26.19 -8.23 -8.49
C GLU A 312 -27.08 -8.80 -9.61
N ARG A 313 -28.01 -8.00 -10.18
CA ARG A 313 -28.82 -8.40 -11.33
C ARG A 313 -27.95 -8.68 -12.57
N TYR A 314 -26.94 -7.86 -12.83
CA TYR A 314 -26.00 -8.08 -13.92
C TYR A 314 -25.19 -9.37 -13.71
N GLN A 315 -24.68 -9.62 -12.50
CA GLN A 315 -23.96 -10.85 -12.19
C GLN A 315 -24.84 -12.08 -12.35
N GLN A 316 -26.09 -12.04 -11.88
CA GLN A 316 -27.06 -13.12 -12.07
C GLN A 316 -27.38 -13.38 -13.53
N THR A 317 -27.59 -12.33 -14.33
CA THR A 317 -27.85 -12.49 -15.77
C THR A 317 -26.61 -13.00 -16.51
N ASN A 318 -25.42 -12.52 -16.16
CA ASN A 318 -24.17 -13.02 -16.71
C ASN A 318 -23.94 -14.50 -16.35
N ALA A 319 -24.20 -14.90 -15.11
CA ALA A 319 -24.13 -16.31 -14.70
C ALA A 319 -25.07 -17.19 -15.53
N ARG A 320 -26.32 -16.75 -15.73
CA ARG A 320 -27.29 -17.46 -16.61
C ARG A 320 -26.83 -17.50 -18.07
N VAL A 321 -26.18 -16.45 -18.57
CA VAL A 321 -25.61 -16.45 -19.93
C VAL A 321 -24.45 -17.43 -20.03
N MET A 322 -23.60 -17.52 -19.01
CA MET A 322 -22.51 -18.51 -18.98
C MET A 322 -23.04 -19.94 -18.92
N GLU A 323 -24.07 -20.21 -18.13
CA GLU A 323 -24.77 -21.50 -18.09
C GLU A 323 -25.32 -21.87 -19.47
N LYS A 324 -26.05 -20.96 -20.13
CA LYS A 324 -26.54 -21.18 -21.49
C LYS A 324 -25.42 -21.36 -22.52
N ARG A 325 -24.28 -20.68 -22.36
CA ARG A 325 -23.11 -20.87 -23.23
C ARG A 325 -22.49 -22.26 -23.04
N LEU A 326 -22.47 -22.78 -21.83
CA LEU A 326 -22.04 -24.16 -21.55
C LEU A 326 -23.00 -25.17 -22.18
N GLU A 327 -24.32 -24.98 -22.01
CA GLU A 327 -25.33 -25.82 -22.66
C GLU A 327 -25.19 -25.80 -24.19
N LEU A 328 -25.01 -24.61 -24.79
CA LEU A 328 -24.79 -24.49 -26.23
C LEU A 328 -23.50 -25.18 -26.70
N ARG A 329 -22.45 -25.16 -25.88
CA ARG A 329 -21.21 -25.86 -26.17
C ARG A 329 -21.43 -27.38 -26.15
N GLU A 330 -22.11 -27.90 -25.12
CA GLU A 330 -22.44 -29.32 -25.02
C GLU A 330 -23.27 -29.77 -26.22
N VAL A 331 -24.29 -28.99 -26.61
CA VAL A 331 -25.09 -29.26 -27.82
C VAL A 331 -24.22 -29.22 -29.08
N SER A 332 -23.28 -28.26 -29.19
CA SER A 332 -22.37 -28.18 -30.33
C SER A 332 -21.42 -29.39 -30.42
N GLU A 333 -20.93 -29.88 -29.29
CA GLU A 333 -20.11 -31.10 -29.22
C GLU A 333 -20.95 -32.34 -29.59
N GLY A 334 -22.22 -32.40 -29.15
CA GLY A 334 -23.18 -33.43 -29.56
C GLY A 334 -23.49 -33.41 -31.07
N ILE A 335 -23.60 -32.23 -31.69
CA ILE A 335 -23.78 -32.11 -33.14
C ILE A 335 -22.53 -32.60 -33.89
N ALA A 336 -21.33 -32.30 -33.40
CA ALA A 336 -20.08 -32.77 -34.01
C ALA A 336 -19.98 -34.30 -33.99
N THR A 337 -20.25 -34.93 -32.84
CA THR A 337 -20.27 -36.40 -32.73
C THR A 337 -21.35 -37.03 -33.61
N SER A 338 -22.54 -36.43 -33.69
CA SER A 338 -23.59 -36.90 -34.61
C SER A 338 -23.19 -36.77 -36.09
N ALA A 339 -22.42 -35.74 -36.46
CA ALA A 339 -21.90 -35.59 -37.82
C ALA A 339 -20.85 -36.67 -38.15
N GLU A 340 -19.96 -36.98 -37.20
CA GLU A 340 -19.02 -38.11 -37.34
C GLU A 340 -19.75 -39.44 -37.55
N ILE A 341 -20.75 -39.74 -36.71
CA ILE A 341 -21.59 -40.94 -36.88
C ILE A 341 -22.29 -40.94 -38.24
N SER A 342 -22.77 -39.79 -38.72
CA SER A 342 -23.41 -39.68 -40.04
C SER A 342 -22.44 -40.01 -41.18
N ASP A 343 -21.19 -39.56 -41.08
CA ASP A 343 -20.17 -39.86 -42.08
C ASP A 343 -19.71 -41.32 -42.02
N GLU A 344 -19.65 -41.92 -40.83
CA GLU A 344 -19.46 -43.37 -40.68
C GLU A 344 -20.61 -44.17 -41.32
N VAL A 345 -21.86 -43.75 -41.12
CA VAL A 345 -23.03 -44.37 -41.76
C VAL A 345 -22.95 -44.27 -43.28
N LYS A 346 -22.60 -43.09 -43.84
CA LYS A 346 -22.41 -42.93 -45.30
C LYS A 346 -21.28 -43.82 -45.83
N LYS A 347 -20.20 -43.99 -45.06
CA LYS A 347 -19.10 -44.89 -45.43
C LYS A 347 -19.57 -46.35 -45.46
N ILE A 348 -20.32 -46.79 -44.46
CA ILE A 348 -20.93 -48.13 -44.44
C ILE A 348 -21.90 -48.30 -45.62
N GLU A 349 -22.72 -47.30 -45.94
CA GLU A 349 -23.60 -47.34 -47.12
C GLU A 349 -22.81 -47.47 -48.43
N GLN A 350 -21.68 -46.76 -48.56
CA GLN A 350 -20.80 -46.86 -49.71
C GLN A 350 -20.20 -48.28 -49.80
N GLU A 351 -19.70 -48.83 -48.69
CA GLU A 351 -19.19 -50.21 -48.65
C GLU A 351 -20.26 -51.25 -48.98
N ILE A 352 -21.51 -51.04 -48.52
CA ILE A 352 -22.65 -51.89 -48.89
C ILE A 352 -22.94 -51.79 -50.39
N LYS A 353 -22.95 -50.58 -50.98
CA LYS A 353 -23.14 -50.41 -52.43
C LYS A 353 -22.01 -51.02 -53.24
N ASP A 354 -20.77 -50.92 -52.79
CA ASP A 354 -19.62 -51.55 -53.44
C ASP A 354 -19.71 -53.08 -53.35
N ARG A 355 -20.16 -53.63 -52.22
CA ARG A 355 -20.44 -55.08 -52.10
C ARG A 355 -21.63 -55.52 -52.92
N ASP A 356 -22.72 -54.76 -52.94
CA ASP A 356 -23.92 -55.08 -53.69
C ASP A 356 -23.64 -55.05 -55.20
N SER A 357 -22.91 -54.04 -55.67
CA SER A 357 -22.42 -54.01 -57.06
C SER A 357 -21.42 -55.14 -57.36
N SER A 358 -20.54 -55.52 -56.42
CA SER A 358 -19.67 -56.69 -56.59
C SER A 358 -20.40 -58.02 -56.58
N MET A 359 -21.52 -58.15 -55.85
CA MET A 359 -22.35 -59.36 -55.81
C MET A 359 -23.32 -59.41 -57.00
N SER A 360 -23.74 -58.25 -57.50
CA SER A 360 -24.58 -58.09 -58.69
C SER A 360 -23.76 -58.12 -59.99
N ASP A 361 -22.44 -57.93 -59.92
CA ASP A 361 -21.55 -58.10 -61.07
C ASP A 361 -21.57 -59.58 -61.51
N GLY A 362 -22.38 -59.86 -62.53
CA GLY A 362 -22.43 -61.15 -63.19
C GLY A 362 -21.16 -61.47 -63.99
N ALA A 363 -20.17 -60.58 -64.08
CA ALA A 363 -18.95 -60.81 -64.85
C ALA A 363 -18.14 -62.07 -64.43
N PRO A 364 -18.06 -62.49 -63.15
CA PRO A 364 -17.48 -63.77 -62.77
C PRO A 364 -18.27 -64.95 -63.33
N VAL A 365 -19.62 -64.88 -63.28
CA VAL A 365 -20.51 -65.91 -63.86
C VAL A 365 -20.36 -65.95 -65.38
N VAL A 366 -20.26 -64.80 -66.04
CA VAL A 366 -20.01 -64.69 -67.49
C VAL A 366 -18.63 -65.22 -67.85
N ARG A 367 -17.59 -64.99 -67.03
CA ARG A 367 -16.24 -65.57 -67.21
C ARG A 367 -16.26 -67.09 -67.10
N ILE A 368 -16.95 -67.65 -66.09
CA ILE A 368 -17.13 -69.10 -65.92
C ILE A 368 -17.89 -69.68 -67.13
N ARG A 369 -18.94 -69.01 -67.61
CA ARG A 369 -19.69 -69.46 -68.79
C ARG A 369 -18.83 -69.45 -70.05
N ARG A 370 -17.97 -68.43 -70.21
CA ARG A 370 -17.01 -68.33 -71.33
C ARG A 370 -15.94 -69.44 -71.26
N SER A 371 -15.37 -69.71 -70.09
CA SER A 371 -14.40 -70.81 -69.92
C SER A 371 -15.03 -72.18 -70.13
N LEU A 372 -16.27 -72.39 -69.67
CA LEU A 372 -17.03 -73.61 -69.93
C LEU A 372 -17.29 -73.82 -71.42
N THR A 373 -17.61 -72.75 -72.15
CA THR A 373 -17.84 -72.81 -73.61
C THR A 373 -16.55 -73.16 -74.35
N ARG A 374 -15.41 -72.59 -73.92
CA ARG A 374 -14.08 -72.93 -74.45
C ARG A 374 -13.72 -74.40 -74.21
N LEU A 375 -13.94 -74.90 -72.99
CA LEU A 375 -13.73 -76.32 -72.68
C LEU A 375 -14.59 -77.23 -73.56
N LYS A 376 -15.85 -76.89 -73.81
CA LYS A 376 -16.71 -77.65 -74.74
C LYS A 376 -16.16 -77.67 -76.16
N GLN A 377 -15.65 -76.54 -76.66
CA GLN A 377 -15.00 -76.49 -77.98
C GLN A 377 -13.73 -77.34 -78.03
N GLU A 378 -12.94 -77.32 -76.96
CA GLU A 378 -11.72 -78.11 -76.83
C GLU A 378 -12.00 -79.63 -76.79
N VAL A 379 -13.09 -80.05 -76.10
CA VAL A 379 -13.57 -81.44 -76.12
C VAL A 379 -13.96 -81.87 -77.53
N VAL A 380 -14.74 -81.06 -78.25
CA VAL A 380 -15.10 -81.37 -79.65
C VAL A 380 -13.85 -81.47 -80.54
N GLN A 381 -12.87 -80.59 -80.34
CA GLN A 381 -11.61 -80.66 -81.06
C GLN A 381 -10.82 -81.93 -80.73
N MET A 382 -10.78 -82.33 -79.45
CA MET A 382 -10.18 -83.59 -79.01
C MET A 382 -10.89 -84.81 -79.60
N ASP A 383 -12.21 -84.80 -79.70
CA ASP A 383 -12.99 -85.88 -80.31
C ASP A 383 -12.67 -86.02 -81.80
N VAL A 384 -12.59 -84.92 -82.54
CA VAL A 384 -12.17 -84.93 -83.95
C VAL A 384 -10.76 -85.47 -84.10
N ARG A 385 -9.81 -85.02 -83.25
CA ARG A 385 -8.43 -85.54 -83.26
C ARG A 385 -8.40 -87.04 -82.94
N THR A 386 -9.19 -87.49 -81.97
CA THR A 386 -9.32 -88.90 -81.61
C THR A 386 -9.88 -89.71 -82.78
N GLY A 387 -10.92 -89.20 -83.47
CA GLY A 387 -11.48 -89.82 -84.67
C GLY A 387 -10.47 -89.91 -85.82
N VAL A 388 -9.68 -88.88 -86.07
CA VAL A 388 -8.60 -88.90 -87.08
C VAL A 388 -7.52 -89.92 -86.72
N VAL A 389 -7.11 -90.00 -85.45
CA VAL A 389 -6.13 -91.00 -84.97
C VAL A 389 -6.71 -92.41 -85.10
N GLN A 390 -7.97 -92.63 -84.75
CA GLN A 390 -8.65 -93.92 -84.92
C GLN A 390 -8.74 -94.32 -86.39
N HIS A 391 -9.08 -93.39 -87.28
CA HIS A 391 -9.12 -93.64 -88.73
C HIS A 391 -7.73 -93.92 -89.29
N ALA A 392 -6.70 -93.18 -88.87
CA ALA A 392 -5.31 -93.43 -89.24
C ALA A 392 -4.82 -94.81 -88.77
N LEU A 393 -5.21 -95.24 -87.56
CA LEU A 393 -4.91 -96.56 -87.01
C LEU A 393 -5.68 -97.67 -87.73
N LEU A 394 -6.94 -97.44 -88.13
CA LEU A 394 -7.69 -98.38 -88.96
C LEU A 394 -7.07 -98.53 -90.35
N LEU A 395 -6.64 -97.43 -90.97
CA LEU A 395 -5.92 -97.45 -92.25
C LEU A 395 -4.58 -98.19 -92.15
N SER A 396 -3.82 -97.99 -91.07
CA SER A 396 -2.58 -98.73 -90.86
C SER A 396 -2.85 -100.22 -90.67
N ARG A 397 -3.88 -100.60 -89.89
CA ARG A 397 -4.30 -102.01 -89.74
C ARG A 397 -4.81 -102.62 -91.04
N LEU A 398 -5.53 -101.87 -91.87
CA LEU A 398 -5.97 -102.35 -93.19
C LEU A 398 -4.79 -102.49 -94.16
N LYS A 399 -3.83 -101.56 -94.14
CA LYS A 399 -2.58 -101.69 -94.89
C LYS A 399 -1.76 -102.90 -94.41
N GLU A 400 -1.68 -103.14 -93.11
CA GLU A 400 -1.00 -104.31 -92.55
C GLU A 400 -1.69 -105.61 -92.98
N LYS A 401 -3.02 -105.69 -92.93
CA LYS A 401 -3.77 -106.83 -93.47
C LYS A 401 -3.60 -107.01 -94.98
N SER A 402 -3.59 -105.92 -95.74
CA SER A 402 -3.35 -105.95 -97.19
C SER A 402 -1.92 -106.39 -97.53
N ASN A 403 -0.95 -106.02 -96.70
CA ASN A 403 0.43 -106.48 -96.84
C ASN A 403 0.53 -107.95 -96.47
N MET A 404 -0.14 -108.40 -95.38
CA MET A 404 -0.20 -109.82 -95.03
C MET A 404 -0.85 -110.67 -96.13
N THR A 405 -1.93 -110.21 -96.77
CA THR A 405 -2.53 -110.95 -97.90
C THR A 405 -1.65 -110.94 -99.14
N ARG A 406 -0.92 -109.84 -99.39
CA ARG A 406 0.05 -109.76 -100.48
C ARG A 406 1.27 -110.66 -100.23
N ASP A 407 1.76 -110.75 -99.00
CA ASP A 407 2.83 -111.66 -98.60
C ASP A 407 2.38 -113.13 -98.67
N MET A 408 1.14 -113.44 -98.26
CA MET A 408 0.54 -114.77 -98.42
C MET A 408 0.41 -115.20 -99.89
N LEU A 409 0.12 -114.27 -100.81
CA LEU A 409 0.10 -114.55 -102.25
C LEU A 409 1.53 -114.71 -102.81
N ALA A 410 2.51 -114.00 -102.27
CA ALA A 410 3.92 -114.13 -102.66
C ALA A 410 4.51 -115.48 -102.18
N THR A 411 4.09 -116.01 -101.04
CA THR A 411 4.55 -117.31 -100.51
C THR A 411 3.92 -118.53 -101.19
N ASN A 412 2.88 -118.38 -102.00
CA ASN A 412 2.23 -119.48 -102.74
C ASN A 412 2.78 -119.66 -104.17
N ILE A 413 3.84 -118.94 -104.56
CA ILE A 413 4.46 -118.98 -105.91
C ILE A 413 5.89 -119.58 -105.89
N THR A 414 6.29 -120.21 -104.80
CA THR A 414 7.54 -121.00 -104.67
C THR A 414 7.26 -122.27 -103.92
#